data_AF-A0A2G6PMV0-F1
#
_entry.id   AF-A0A2G6PMV0-F1
#
_cell.length_a   1.000
_cell.length_b   1.000
_cell.length_c   1.000
_cell.angle_alpha   90.00
_cell.angle_beta   90.00
_cell.angle_gamma   90.00
#
_symmetry.space_group_name_H-M   'P 1'
#
loop_
_entity.id
_entity.type
_entity.pdbx_description
1 polymer ?
#
loop_
_entity_poly.entity_id
_entity_poly.type
_entity_poly.pdbx_seq_one_letter_code
_entity_poly.pdbx_strand_id
1 'polypeptide(L)'
;MKNIKQNILLELEKKGIPDLEFLFSKEVLDVSQELLEEMLEEEKNIFREKLKIKDKDINFSVFDDFSMLDYFFSLLYHLFYVRDNEQIRAIINSFEPKYIDFGNEISFSKRYYEMMKICMKNNDLNSDQKRILELNIKSYEVKGINLEPEKQERLKVINKKLSKISTDFGNNELDNEKDFSYNIESDEFLKELPKDVLLSAKKTAEENGKKGYIFDLSYTNYSSIMKYCSDKNIRKDFYEYRSSLCHGGSFDNRNNVLQILTLRQEKAELLGYKNHAEMSLEFRMAESPEIVISMLEDIAKKGKIKAISEINELKKFFNLESIEIFDVGYYLTKYKKIKYNLDDKIVRQYFEFENTLSSMFDILKKLFGLEMKDVTDSILGKEKRGLMKDVRFYEVYRNNKLISYFIGDYFYDKRKKGEAWCNVIRDKFSSTLPVVVNMCNFQKTDDGLCLLTLNDAETLFHEFGHAMHNMFTKSPYGELLGTNIERDFVELPSQIMENWVKDVNSINLIAKHYQTGEKLDKEIINVIEKLKYLQTG
;
A
#
# COMPACT_ATOMS: atom_id res chain seq x y z
N MET A 1 -24.39 -26.90 5.45
CA MET A 1 -24.39 -25.73 4.56
C MET A 1 -25.34 -24.63 5.05
N LYS A 2 -26.67 -24.83 5.08
CA LYS A 2 -27.63 -23.76 5.49
C LYS A 2 -27.35 -23.11 6.86
N ASN A 3 -26.92 -23.90 7.84
CA ASN A 3 -26.54 -23.40 9.17
C ASN A 3 -25.26 -22.54 9.16
N ILE A 4 -24.28 -22.86 8.30
CA ILE A 4 -23.02 -22.11 8.22
C ILE A 4 -23.23 -20.74 7.57
N LYS A 5 -23.97 -20.67 6.46
CA LYS A 5 -24.31 -19.40 5.80
C LYS A 5 -24.99 -18.43 6.76
N GLN A 6 -25.95 -18.92 7.55
CA GLN A 6 -26.62 -18.11 8.56
C GLN A 6 -25.65 -17.63 9.66
N ASN A 7 -24.73 -18.49 10.11
CA ASN A 7 -23.71 -18.09 11.08
C ASN A 7 -22.75 -17.04 10.52
N ILE A 8 -22.40 -17.10 9.23
CA ILE A 8 -21.60 -16.05 8.56
C ILE A 8 -22.33 -14.71 8.63
N LEU A 9 -23.62 -14.68 8.26
CA LEU A 9 -24.41 -13.44 8.30
C LEU A 9 -24.51 -12.88 9.73
N LEU A 10 -24.77 -13.73 10.72
CA LEU A 10 -24.80 -13.33 12.13
C LEU A 10 -23.44 -12.80 12.62
N GLU A 11 -22.33 -13.34 12.11
CA GLU A 11 -20.99 -12.84 12.44
C GLU A 11 -20.75 -11.46 11.87
N LEU A 12 -21.11 -11.25 10.60
CA LEU A 12 -20.94 -9.97 9.89
C LEU A 12 -21.79 -8.84 10.51
N GLU A 13 -22.91 -9.16 11.15
CA GLU A 13 -23.75 -8.19 11.88
C GLU A 13 -23.15 -7.77 13.24
N LYS A 14 -22.13 -8.46 13.75
CA LYS A 14 -21.52 -8.10 15.05
C LYS A 14 -20.80 -6.76 14.95
N LYS A 15 -21.00 -5.92 15.97
CA LYS A 15 -20.34 -4.60 16.07
C LYS A 15 -18.84 -4.66 16.38
N GLY A 16 -18.37 -5.77 16.95
CA GLY A 16 -16.97 -5.95 17.36
C GLY A 16 -16.01 -6.20 16.19
N ILE A 17 -14.80 -6.63 16.52
CA ILE A 17 -13.91 -7.28 15.56
C ILE A 17 -14.58 -8.60 15.13
N PRO A 18 -14.72 -8.87 13.83
CA PRO A 18 -15.29 -10.12 13.36
C PRO A 18 -14.39 -11.30 13.76
N ASP A 19 -14.98 -12.46 14.04
CA ASP A 19 -14.25 -13.71 14.29
C ASP A 19 -13.57 -14.17 12.99
N LEU A 20 -12.35 -13.69 12.77
CA LEU A 20 -11.55 -14.00 11.60
C LEU A 20 -11.12 -15.47 11.56
N GLU A 21 -11.01 -16.16 12.70
CA GLU A 21 -10.70 -17.59 12.71
C GLU A 21 -11.89 -18.39 12.14
N PHE A 22 -13.11 -18.06 12.57
CA PHE A 22 -14.32 -18.62 12.00
C PHE A 22 -14.50 -18.25 10.53
N LEU A 23 -14.41 -16.96 10.18
CA LEU A 23 -14.64 -16.50 8.80
C LEU A 23 -13.61 -17.01 7.80
N PHE A 24 -12.41 -17.37 8.26
CA PHE A 24 -11.36 -17.96 7.44
C PHE A 24 -11.28 -19.49 7.57
N SER A 25 -12.24 -20.11 8.27
CA SER A 25 -12.30 -21.56 8.40
C SER A 25 -12.65 -22.22 7.08
N LYS A 26 -12.23 -23.49 6.92
CA LYS A 26 -12.52 -24.26 5.72
C LYS A 26 -14.03 -24.37 5.46
N GLU A 27 -14.81 -24.56 6.52
CA GLU A 27 -16.27 -24.69 6.43
C GLU A 27 -16.95 -23.42 5.89
N VAL A 28 -16.40 -22.23 6.21
CA VAL A 28 -16.86 -20.96 5.64
C VAL A 28 -16.44 -20.87 4.18
N LEU A 29 -15.15 -21.13 3.86
CA LEU A 29 -14.65 -21.08 2.49
C LEU A 29 -15.39 -22.05 1.55
N ASP A 30 -15.82 -23.21 2.05
CA ASP A 30 -16.59 -24.21 1.29
C ASP A 30 -17.97 -23.68 0.84
N VAL A 31 -18.53 -22.67 1.53
CA VAL A 31 -19.84 -22.07 1.18
C VAL A 31 -19.75 -20.62 0.70
N SER A 32 -18.57 -19.99 0.80
CA SER A 32 -18.37 -18.57 0.48
C SER A 32 -18.76 -18.22 -0.95
N GLN A 33 -18.41 -19.04 -1.94
CA GLN A 33 -18.74 -18.77 -3.33
C GLN A 33 -20.26 -18.73 -3.56
N GLU A 34 -20.99 -19.74 -3.08
CA GLU A 34 -22.45 -19.81 -3.21
C GLU A 34 -23.13 -18.64 -2.48
N LEU A 35 -22.63 -18.29 -1.28
CA LEU A 35 -23.17 -17.17 -0.50
C LEU A 35 -22.91 -15.82 -1.17
N LEU A 36 -21.71 -15.57 -1.70
CA LEU A 36 -21.39 -14.34 -2.44
C LEU A 36 -22.30 -14.18 -3.68
N GLU A 37 -22.59 -15.27 -4.38
CA GLU A 37 -23.49 -15.25 -5.54
C GLU A 37 -24.95 -14.94 -5.16
N GLU A 38 -25.43 -15.48 -4.04
CA GLU A 38 -26.75 -15.15 -3.47
C GLU A 38 -26.83 -13.67 -3.08
N MET A 39 -25.83 -13.17 -2.35
CA MET A 39 -25.76 -11.77 -1.92
C MET A 39 -25.66 -10.81 -3.11
N LEU A 40 -24.92 -11.18 -4.16
CA LEU A 40 -24.82 -10.38 -5.38
C LEU A 40 -26.16 -10.27 -6.11
N GLU A 41 -26.95 -11.33 -6.18
CA GLU A 41 -28.27 -11.26 -6.81
C GLU A 41 -29.26 -10.45 -5.95
N GLU A 42 -29.15 -10.53 -4.62
CA GLU A 42 -29.91 -9.67 -3.71
C GLU A 42 -29.58 -8.18 -3.92
N GLU A 43 -28.29 -7.81 -3.94
CA GLU A 43 -27.83 -6.45 -4.21
C GLU A 43 -28.28 -5.95 -5.60
N LYS A 44 -28.23 -6.79 -6.63
CA LYS A 44 -28.79 -6.48 -7.95
C LYS A 44 -30.28 -6.19 -7.90
N ASN A 45 -31.05 -6.95 -7.14
CA ASN A 45 -32.48 -6.73 -6.97
C ASN A 45 -32.76 -5.42 -6.22
N ILE A 46 -32.02 -5.15 -5.14
CA ILE A 46 -32.10 -3.89 -4.40
C ILE A 46 -31.81 -2.71 -5.34
N PHE A 47 -30.74 -2.80 -6.14
CA PHE A 47 -30.40 -1.77 -7.11
C PHE A 47 -31.52 -1.56 -8.15
N ARG A 48 -32.07 -2.63 -8.73
CA ARG A 48 -33.21 -2.55 -9.68
C ARG A 48 -34.43 -1.88 -9.06
N GLU A 49 -34.74 -2.15 -7.79
CA GLU A 49 -35.84 -1.47 -7.09
C GLU A 49 -35.54 0.01 -6.82
N LYS A 50 -34.29 0.37 -6.47
CA LYS A 50 -33.88 1.78 -6.31
C LYS A 50 -34.13 2.59 -7.58
N LEU A 51 -33.85 2.03 -8.76
CA LEU A 51 -34.08 2.73 -10.04
C LEU A 51 -35.57 3.08 -10.28
N LYS A 52 -36.51 2.40 -9.61
CA LYS A 52 -37.95 2.64 -9.73
C LYS A 52 -38.47 3.73 -8.78
N ILE A 53 -37.65 4.22 -7.85
CA ILE A 53 -38.03 5.31 -6.94
C ILE A 53 -38.40 6.55 -7.77
N LYS A 54 -39.53 7.18 -7.45
CA LYS A 54 -40.02 8.37 -8.16
C LYS A 54 -39.23 9.59 -7.73
N ASP A 55 -39.07 10.55 -8.64
CA ASP A 55 -38.24 11.75 -8.41
C ASP A 55 -38.58 12.52 -7.13
N LYS A 56 -39.87 12.59 -6.77
CA LYS A 56 -40.36 13.26 -5.55
C LYS A 56 -39.95 12.57 -4.24
N ASP A 57 -39.62 11.29 -4.29
CA ASP A 57 -39.31 10.45 -3.13
C ASP A 57 -37.78 10.26 -2.98
N ILE A 58 -36.98 10.81 -3.90
CA ILE A 58 -35.52 10.76 -3.86
C ILE A 58 -35.00 11.66 -2.74
N ASN A 59 -34.24 11.06 -1.83
CA ASN A 59 -33.49 11.73 -0.78
C ASN A 59 -32.16 10.99 -0.55
N PHE A 60 -31.29 11.52 0.33
CA PHE A 60 -29.95 10.97 0.51
C PHE A 60 -29.93 9.51 1.00
N SER A 61 -30.95 9.07 1.74
CA SER A 61 -31.00 7.70 2.26
C SER A 61 -31.11 6.63 1.17
N VAL A 62 -31.37 7.01 -0.08
CA VAL A 62 -31.37 6.11 -1.24
C VAL A 62 -29.94 5.67 -1.62
N PHE A 63 -28.93 6.42 -1.19
CA PHE A 63 -27.52 6.20 -1.49
C PHE A 63 -26.71 5.75 -0.25
N ASP A 64 -27.30 5.82 0.95
CA ASP A 64 -26.65 5.49 2.23
C ASP A 64 -26.91 4.02 2.59
N ASP A 65 -26.25 3.11 1.87
CA ASP A 65 -26.44 1.67 2.03
C ASP A 65 -25.16 0.98 2.51
N PHE A 66 -25.30 0.19 3.58
CA PHE A 66 -24.28 -0.76 3.96
C PHE A 66 -24.45 -2.05 3.13
N SER A 67 -23.46 -2.36 2.30
CA SER A 67 -23.41 -3.61 1.54
C SER A 67 -22.75 -4.71 2.37
N MET A 68 -23.55 -5.69 2.80
CA MET A 68 -23.03 -6.91 3.43
C MET A 68 -22.17 -7.71 2.46
N LEU A 69 -22.49 -7.63 1.15
CA LEU A 69 -21.70 -8.25 0.10
C LEU A 69 -20.29 -7.67 0.07
N ASP A 70 -20.17 -6.35 0.06
CA ASP A 70 -18.89 -5.65 0.00
C ASP A 70 -18.07 -5.95 1.26
N TYR A 71 -18.72 -6.01 2.42
CA TYR A 71 -18.06 -6.37 3.67
C TYR A 71 -17.51 -7.81 3.64
N PHE A 72 -18.35 -8.79 3.28
CA PHE A 72 -17.91 -10.18 3.24
C PHE A 72 -16.83 -10.41 2.17
N PHE A 73 -17.00 -9.80 1.00
CA PHE A 73 -16.01 -9.88 -0.06
C PHE A 73 -14.68 -9.20 0.34
N SER A 74 -14.72 -8.05 1.02
CA SER A 74 -13.54 -7.39 1.57
C SER A 74 -12.77 -8.26 2.56
N LEU A 75 -13.47 -9.01 3.42
CA LEU A 75 -12.85 -9.97 4.34
C LEU A 75 -12.15 -11.13 3.62
N LEU A 76 -12.79 -11.70 2.60
CA LEU A 76 -12.20 -12.76 1.78
C LEU A 76 -11.03 -12.26 0.93
N TYR A 77 -11.14 -11.04 0.40
CA TYR A 77 -10.08 -10.37 -0.33
C TYR A 77 -8.89 -10.06 0.59
N HIS A 78 -9.16 -9.63 1.84
CA HIS A 78 -8.12 -9.49 2.86
C HIS A 78 -7.41 -10.83 3.12
N LEU A 79 -8.16 -11.92 3.32
CA LEU A 79 -7.59 -13.25 3.49
C LEU A 79 -6.70 -13.65 2.30
N PHE A 80 -7.15 -13.39 1.08
CA PHE A 80 -6.36 -13.63 -0.14
C PHE A 80 -5.02 -12.88 -0.11
N TYR A 81 -4.97 -11.66 0.44
CA TYR A 81 -3.73 -10.88 0.55
C TYR A 81 -2.81 -11.35 1.68
N VAL A 82 -3.38 -11.83 2.79
CA VAL A 82 -2.59 -12.14 3.99
C VAL A 82 -2.27 -13.62 4.18
N ARG A 83 -3.11 -14.54 3.70
CA ARG A 83 -2.94 -16.00 3.84
C ARG A 83 -3.46 -16.72 2.59
N ASP A 84 -2.89 -16.34 1.45
CA ASP A 84 -3.21 -16.91 0.16
C ASP A 84 -3.12 -18.45 0.13
N ASN A 85 -4.10 -19.08 -0.51
CA ASN A 85 -4.21 -20.52 -0.71
C ASN A 85 -5.09 -20.86 -1.92
N GLU A 86 -5.05 -22.11 -2.38
CA GLU A 86 -5.78 -22.54 -3.60
C GLU A 86 -7.30 -22.28 -3.52
N GLN A 87 -7.90 -22.51 -2.36
CA GLN A 87 -9.35 -22.35 -2.17
C GLN A 87 -9.78 -20.88 -2.25
N ILE A 88 -9.08 -19.99 -1.54
CA ILE A 88 -9.41 -18.56 -1.59
C ILE A 88 -9.14 -17.97 -2.98
N ARG A 89 -8.06 -18.39 -3.66
CA ARG A 89 -7.79 -18.00 -5.07
C ARG A 89 -8.93 -18.38 -5.99
N ALA A 90 -9.46 -19.60 -5.86
CA ALA A 90 -10.56 -20.07 -6.68
C ALA A 90 -11.82 -19.21 -6.47
N ILE A 91 -12.14 -18.88 -5.22
CA ILE A 91 -13.28 -18.02 -4.87
C ILE A 91 -13.11 -16.62 -5.50
N ILE A 92 -11.97 -15.96 -5.28
CA ILE A 92 -11.70 -14.61 -5.81
C ILE A 92 -11.76 -14.61 -7.34
N ASN A 93 -11.03 -15.51 -8.01
CA ASN A 93 -10.99 -15.57 -9.47
C ASN A 93 -12.35 -15.84 -10.12
N SER A 94 -13.23 -16.58 -9.43
CA SER A 94 -14.58 -16.88 -9.92
C SER A 94 -15.58 -15.75 -9.67
N PHE A 95 -15.45 -15.03 -8.55
CA PHE A 95 -16.44 -14.04 -8.12
C PHE A 95 -16.09 -12.61 -8.55
N GLU A 96 -14.81 -12.22 -8.52
CA GLU A 96 -14.34 -10.86 -8.81
C GLU A 96 -14.85 -10.32 -10.17
N PRO A 97 -14.85 -11.08 -11.28
CA PRO A 97 -15.43 -10.60 -12.55
C PRO A 97 -16.92 -10.25 -12.43
N LYS A 98 -17.72 -11.05 -11.72
CA LYS A 98 -19.17 -10.82 -11.53
C LYS A 98 -19.43 -9.58 -10.67
N TYR A 99 -18.61 -9.39 -9.64
CA TYR A 99 -18.64 -8.22 -8.77
C TYR A 99 -18.29 -6.94 -9.55
N ILE A 100 -17.23 -6.97 -10.36
CA ILE A 100 -16.84 -5.87 -11.24
C ILE A 100 -17.93 -5.54 -12.27
N ASP A 101 -18.55 -6.55 -12.88
CA ASP A 101 -19.66 -6.36 -13.83
C ASP A 101 -20.84 -5.63 -13.20
N PHE A 102 -21.20 -5.95 -11.95
CA PHE A 102 -22.25 -5.24 -11.23
C PHE A 102 -21.83 -3.80 -10.88
N GLY A 103 -20.60 -3.58 -10.43
CA GLY A 103 -20.07 -2.23 -10.21
C GLY A 103 -20.07 -1.37 -11.49
N ASN A 104 -19.86 -1.99 -12.66
CA ASN A 104 -20.01 -1.34 -13.96
C ASN A 104 -21.47 -1.01 -14.28
N GLU A 105 -22.41 -1.93 -14.05
CA GLU A 105 -23.85 -1.68 -14.20
C GLU A 105 -24.28 -0.43 -13.41
N ILE A 106 -23.84 -0.33 -12.16
CA ILE A 106 -24.08 0.84 -11.31
C ILE A 106 -23.42 2.08 -11.93
N SER A 107 -22.11 2.02 -12.22
CA SER A 107 -21.30 3.14 -12.74
C SER A 107 -21.77 3.71 -14.09
N PHE A 108 -22.54 2.94 -14.87
CA PHE A 108 -23.08 3.35 -16.17
C PHE A 108 -24.61 3.54 -16.14
N SER A 109 -25.25 3.44 -14.98
CA SER A 109 -26.69 3.66 -14.84
C SER A 109 -27.05 5.14 -14.94
N LYS A 110 -27.57 5.55 -16.10
CA LYS A 110 -28.04 6.91 -16.34
C LYS A 110 -29.13 7.33 -15.35
N ARG A 111 -30.05 6.43 -15.02
CA ARG A 111 -31.12 6.71 -14.04
C ARG A 111 -30.54 6.98 -12.66
N TYR A 112 -29.60 6.17 -12.19
CA TYR A 112 -28.99 6.38 -10.87
C TYR A 112 -28.20 7.69 -10.80
N TYR A 113 -27.48 8.03 -11.87
CA TYR A 113 -26.84 9.34 -12.02
C TYR A 113 -27.82 10.51 -11.97
N GLU A 114 -28.95 10.42 -12.67
CA GLU A 114 -30.03 11.43 -12.61
C GLU A 114 -30.62 11.55 -11.20
N MET A 115 -30.79 10.42 -10.49
CA MET A 115 -31.26 10.42 -9.10
C MET A 115 -30.31 11.19 -8.18
N MET A 116 -29.00 10.98 -8.30
CA MET A 116 -28.01 11.76 -7.52
C MET A 116 -28.11 13.26 -7.82
N LYS A 117 -28.28 13.65 -9.08
CA LYS A 117 -28.48 15.05 -9.48
C LYS A 117 -29.77 15.65 -8.95
N ILE A 118 -30.84 14.87 -8.84
CA ILE A 118 -32.09 15.32 -8.21
C ILE A 118 -31.86 15.53 -6.71
N CYS A 119 -31.26 14.55 -6.03
CA CYS A 119 -30.96 14.64 -4.61
C CYS A 119 -30.07 15.85 -4.28
N MET A 120 -29.07 16.12 -5.13
CA MET A 120 -28.13 17.24 -4.98
C MET A 120 -28.80 18.63 -5.01
N LYS A 121 -30.03 18.74 -5.53
CA LYS A 121 -30.81 19.99 -5.52
C LYS A 121 -31.57 20.21 -4.20
N ASN A 122 -31.57 19.24 -3.29
CA ASN A 122 -32.22 19.37 -2.00
C ASN A 122 -31.38 20.29 -1.08
N ASN A 123 -32.03 21.25 -0.42
CA ASN A 123 -31.38 22.20 0.48
C ASN A 123 -31.09 21.63 1.88
N ASP A 124 -31.64 20.46 2.21
CA ASP A 124 -31.50 19.83 3.53
C ASP A 124 -30.27 18.91 3.68
N LEU A 125 -29.40 18.85 2.66
CA LEU A 125 -28.19 18.04 2.70
C LEU A 125 -27.15 18.64 3.65
N ASN A 126 -26.57 17.81 4.51
CA ASN A 126 -25.40 18.22 5.29
C ASN A 126 -24.12 18.23 4.41
N SER A 127 -23.01 18.73 4.97
CA SER A 127 -21.74 18.85 4.24
C SER A 127 -21.22 17.52 3.69
N ASP A 128 -21.33 16.45 4.48
CA ASP A 128 -20.82 15.12 4.14
C ASP A 128 -21.65 14.52 3.00
N GLN A 129 -22.97 14.59 3.11
CA GLN A 129 -23.90 14.14 2.08
C GLN A 129 -23.71 14.86 0.75
N LYS A 130 -23.53 16.19 0.81
CA LYS A 130 -23.26 16.99 -0.37
C LYS A 130 -21.95 16.57 -1.02
N ARG A 131 -20.90 16.40 -0.22
CA ARG A 131 -19.58 15.97 -0.71
C ARG A 131 -19.61 14.59 -1.37
N ILE A 132 -20.32 13.63 -0.77
CA ILE A 132 -20.54 12.30 -1.33
C ILE A 132 -21.19 12.40 -2.71
N LEU A 133 -22.29 13.16 -2.82
CA LEU A 133 -22.99 13.34 -4.08
C LEU A 133 -22.11 14.04 -5.13
N GLU A 134 -21.31 15.03 -4.75
CA GLU A 134 -20.35 15.69 -5.66
C GLU A 134 -19.35 14.69 -6.23
N LEU A 135 -18.70 13.90 -5.36
CA LEU A 135 -17.72 12.89 -5.76
C LEU A 135 -18.34 11.81 -6.64
N ASN A 136 -19.50 11.29 -6.22
CA ASN A 136 -20.20 10.24 -6.96
C ASN A 136 -20.66 10.77 -8.33
N ILE A 137 -21.33 11.92 -8.42
CA ILE A 137 -21.71 12.56 -9.70
C ILE A 137 -20.50 12.72 -10.61
N LYS A 138 -19.42 13.32 -10.09
CA LYS A 138 -18.18 13.53 -10.84
C LYS A 138 -17.58 12.23 -11.37
N SER A 139 -17.62 11.15 -10.58
CA SER A 139 -17.14 9.83 -10.99
C SER A 139 -17.87 9.28 -12.23
N TYR A 140 -19.16 9.60 -12.41
CA TYR A 140 -19.92 9.21 -13.60
C TYR A 140 -19.57 10.10 -14.80
N GLU A 141 -19.38 11.39 -14.57
CA GLU A 141 -19.05 12.36 -15.61
C GLU A 141 -17.70 12.05 -16.25
N VAL A 142 -16.66 11.77 -15.45
CA VAL A 142 -15.33 11.37 -15.96
C VAL A 142 -15.33 10.00 -16.64
N LYS A 143 -16.35 9.17 -16.40
CA LYS A 143 -16.57 7.90 -17.10
C LYS A 143 -17.38 8.07 -18.39
N GLY A 144 -17.81 9.30 -18.70
CA GLY A 144 -18.49 9.64 -19.94
C GLY A 144 -19.99 9.38 -19.93
N ILE A 145 -20.65 9.37 -18.76
CA ILE A 145 -22.11 9.13 -18.68
C ILE A 145 -22.92 10.14 -19.51
N ASN A 146 -22.40 11.36 -19.67
CA ASN A 146 -23.03 12.46 -20.41
C ASN A 146 -22.67 12.47 -21.91
N LEU A 147 -21.83 11.55 -22.38
CA LEU A 147 -21.46 11.47 -23.78
C LEU A 147 -22.58 10.87 -24.63
N GLU A 148 -22.65 11.30 -25.89
CA GLU A 148 -23.52 10.66 -26.89
C GLU A 148 -23.14 9.18 -27.09
N PRO A 149 -24.11 8.30 -27.45
CA PRO A 149 -23.89 6.85 -27.54
C PRO A 149 -22.67 6.43 -28.38
N GLU A 150 -22.40 7.11 -29.49
CA GLU A 150 -21.23 6.85 -30.35
C GLU A 150 -19.90 7.11 -29.62
N LYS A 151 -19.82 8.22 -28.88
CA LYS A 151 -18.63 8.57 -28.09
C LYS A 151 -18.45 7.64 -26.89
N GLN A 152 -19.54 7.19 -26.27
CA GLN A 152 -19.49 6.18 -25.21
C GLN A 152 -18.94 4.86 -25.75
N GLU A 153 -19.37 4.41 -26.93
CA GLU A 153 -18.86 3.19 -27.55
C GLU A 153 -17.37 3.32 -27.89
N ARG A 154 -16.95 4.48 -28.43
CA ARG A 154 -15.53 4.75 -28.65
C ARG A 154 -14.72 4.71 -27.34
N LEU A 155 -15.23 5.31 -26.27
CA LEU A 155 -14.58 5.30 -24.96
C LEU A 155 -14.43 3.87 -24.41
N LYS A 156 -15.42 2.99 -24.60
CA LYS A 156 -15.32 1.56 -24.23
C LYS A 156 -14.21 0.85 -24.99
N VAL A 157 -14.13 1.06 -26.31
CA VAL A 157 -13.07 0.49 -27.14
C VAL A 157 -11.68 0.95 -26.66
N ILE A 158 -11.53 2.24 -26.34
CA ILE A 158 -10.29 2.80 -25.81
C ILE A 158 -9.93 2.16 -24.47
N ASN A 159 -10.87 2.10 -23.53
CA ASN A 159 -10.64 1.52 -22.21
C ASN A 159 -10.22 0.03 -22.29
N LYS A 160 -10.87 -0.75 -23.17
CA LYS A 160 -10.52 -2.17 -23.40
C LYS A 160 -9.10 -2.32 -23.95
N LYS A 161 -8.72 -1.48 -24.92
CA LYS A 161 -7.35 -1.48 -25.48
C LYS A 161 -6.32 -1.06 -24.43
N LEU A 162 -6.58 0.01 -23.69
CA LEU A 162 -5.70 0.49 -22.62
C LEU A 162 -5.49 -0.59 -21.55
N SER A 163 -6.54 -1.28 -21.12
CA SER A 163 -6.43 -2.39 -20.17
C SER A 163 -5.52 -3.49 -20.70
N LYS A 164 -5.76 -3.98 -21.93
CA LYS A 164 -4.93 -5.03 -22.55
C LYS A 164 -3.47 -4.62 -22.69
N ILE A 165 -3.18 -3.43 -23.23
CA ILE A 165 -1.81 -2.95 -23.44
C ILE A 165 -1.10 -2.71 -22.10
N SER A 166 -1.81 -2.26 -21.06
CA SER A 166 -1.23 -2.09 -19.71
C SER A 166 -0.86 -3.43 -19.08
N THR A 167 -1.69 -4.46 -19.26
CA THR A 167 -1.35 -5.84 -18.84
C THR A 167 -0.13 -6.36 -19.61
N ASP A 168 -0.09 -6.17 -20.93
CA ASP A 168 1.04 -6.61 -21.75
C ASP A 168 2.33 -5.88 -21.38
N PHE A 169 2.25 -4.57 -21.10
CA PHE A 169 3.38 -3.78 -20.59
C PHE A 169 3.97 -4.38 -19.31
N GLY A 170 3.12 -4.66 -18.32
CA GLY A 170 3.55 -5.22 -17.03
C GLY A 170 4.08 -6.65 -17.14
N ASN A 171 3.47 -7.49 -17.99
CA ASN A 171 3.97 -8.84 -18.25
C ASN A 171 5.35 -8.82 -18.91
N ASN A 172 5.55 -7.96 -19.90
CA ASN A 172 6.85 -7.78 -20.55
C ASN A 172 7.94 -7.35 -19.55
N GLU A 173 7.62 -6.46 -18.61
CA GLU A 173 8.54 -6.03 -17.55
C GLU A 173 8.94 -7.20 -16.65
N LEU A 174 7.94 -7.95 -16.15
CA LEU A 174 8.17 -9.11 -15.29
C LEU A 174 8.96 -10.21 -15.99
N ASP A 175 8.65 -10.50 -17.25
CA ASP A 175 9.31 -11.58 -17.99
C ASP A 175 10.74 -11.20 -18.40
N ASN A 176 10.97 -9.93 -18.77
CA ASN A 176 12.33 -9.46 -19.04
C ASN A 176 13.18 -9.36 -17.77
N GLU A 177 12.61 -9.03 -16.61
CA GLU A 177 13.33 -9.07 -15.34
C GLU A 177 13.75 -10.50 -14.97
N LYS A 178 12.88 -11.50 -15.19
CA LYS A 178 13.17 -12.92 -14.95
C LYS A 178 14.21 -13.52 -15.88
N ASP A 179 14.38 -12.96 -17.08
CA ASP A 179 15.40 -13.41 -18.05
C ASP A 179 16.82 -13.07 -17.59
N PHE A 180 16.97 -12.17 -16.61
CA PHE A 180 18.27 -11.84 -16.04
C PHE A 180 18.75 -12.88 -15.01
N SER A 181 19.96 -13.37 -15.21
CA SER A 181 20.69 -14.17 -14.23
C SER A 181 22.17 -13.85 -14.30
N TYR A 182 22.78 -13.55 -13.16
CA TYR A 182 24.21 -13.22 -13.06
C TYR A 182 24.91 -14.17 -12.10
N ASN A 183 25.81 -15.01 -12.64
CA ASN A 183 26.58 -15.96 -11.85
C ASN A 183 27.95 -15.39 -11.45
N ILE A 184 28.26 -15.41 -10.16
CA ILE A 184 29.54 -14.97 -9.59
C ILE A 184 30.18 -16.18 -8.91
N GLU A 185 31.28 -16.69 -9.46
CA GLU A 185 31.91 -17.92 -8.94
C GLU A 185 32.66 -17.72 -7.62
N SER A 186 33.20 -16.53 -7.37
CA SER A 186 34.03 -16.18 -6.20
C SER A 186 33.28 -15.25 -5.24
N ASP A 187 33.49 -15.42 -3.93
CA ASP A 187 32.94 -14.53 -2.90
C ASP A 187 33.80 -13.28 -2.64
N GLU A 188 34.94 -13.13 -3.35
CA GLU A 188 35.91 -12.06 -3.12
C GLU A 188 35.28 -10.67 -3.09
N PHE A 189 34.35 -10.42 -4.02
CA PHE A 189 33.67 -9.14 -4.19
C PHE A 189 32.40 -8.99 -3.35
N LEU A 190 32.00 -10.06 -2.66
CA LEU A 190 30.71 -10.18 -2.01
C LEU A 190 30.78 -10.17 -0.47
N LYS A 191 31.98 -9.99 0.09
CA LYS A 191 32.25 -10.10 1.54
C LYS A 191 31.41 -9.15 2.42
N GLU A 192 31.01 -8.00 1.88
CA GLU A 192 30.21 -7.00 2.60
C GLU A 192 28.69 -7.17 2.39
N LEU A 193 28.25 -8.09 1.53
CA LEU A 193 26.82 -8.33 1.31
C LEU A 193 26.16 -8.93 2.57
N PRO A 194 24.84 -8.69 2.76
CA PRO A 194 24.07 -9.35 3.80
C PRO A 194 24.16 -10.88 3.71
N LYS A 195 24.27 -11.55 4.85
CA LYS A 195 24.48 -13.01 4.91
C LYS A 195 23.32 -13.80 4.33
N ASP A 196 22.10 -13.35 4.58
CA ASP A 196 20.85 -13.90 4.05
C ASP A 196 20.81 -13.84 2.51
N VAL A 197 21.21 -12.71 1.94
CA VAL A 197 21.33 -12.53 0.49
C VAL A 197 22.35 -13.51 -0.11
N LEU A 198 23.53 -13.64 0.53
CA LEU A 198 24.56 -14.60 0.10
C LEU A 198 24.08 -16.06 0.17
N LEU A 199 23.39 -16.43 1.25
CA LEU A 199 22.85 -17.78 1.43
C LEU A 199 21.80 -18.09 0.36
N SER A 200 20.89 -17.14 0.08
CA SER A 200 19.88 -17.29 -0.96
C SER A 200 20.53 -17.46 -2.34
N ALA A 201 21.46 -16.58 -2.71
CA ALA A 201 22.13 -16.62 -4.01
C ALA A 201 22.97 -17.90 -4.20
N LYS A 202 23.59 -18.41 -3.13
CA LYS A 202 24.32 -19.68 -3.15
C LYS A 202 23.38 -20.86 -3.39
N LYS A 203 22.24 -20.89 -2.69
CA LYS A 203 21.22 -21.92 -2.89
C LYS A 203 20.70 -21.91 -4.34
N THR A 204 20.43 -20.73 -4.90
CA THR A 204 20.04 -20.59 -6.31
C THR A 204 21.12 -21.15 -7.26
N ALA A 205 22.39 -20.91 -6.98
CA ALA A 205 23.49 -21.48 -7.77
C ALA A 205 23.51 -23.02 -7.71
N GLU A 206 23.36 -23.58 -6.50
CA GLU A 206 23.30 -25.03 -6.28
C GLU A 206 22.12 -25.68 -7.03
N GLU A 207 20.93 -25.08 -6.96
CA GLU A 207 19.72 -25.54 -7.67
C GLU A 207 19.87 -25.50 -9.20
N ASN A 208 20.68 -24.56 -9.72
CA ASN A 208 20.97 -24.43 -11.15
C ASN A 208 22.24 -25.21 -11.58
N GLY A 209 22.85 -25.99 -10.69
CA GLY A 209 24.07 -26.75 -10.99
C GLY A 209 25.28 -25.87 -11.33
N LYS A 210 25.32 -24.64 -10.83
CA LYS A 210 26.42 -23.68 -11.01
C LYS A 210 27.23 -23.55 -9.72
N LYS A 211 28.49 -23.14 -9.86
CA LYS A 211 29.36 -22.81 -8.72
C LYS A 211 29.18 -21.35 -8.33
N GLY A 212 29.33 -21.06 -7.04
CA GLY A 212 29.33 -19.70 -6.51
C GLY A 212 27.93 -19.23 -6.13
N TYR A 213 27.52 -18.09 -6.68
CA TYR A 213 26.31 -17.36 -6.33
C TYR A 213 25.58 -16.91 -7.60
N ILE A 214 24.27 -17.16 -7.67
CA ILE A 214 23.43 -16.62 -8.74
C ILE A 214 22.54 -15.53 -8.16
N PHE A 215 22.58 -14.38 -8.80
CA PHE A 215 21.76 -13.22 -8.47
C PHE A 215 20.82 -12.88 -9.62
N ASP A 216 19.59 -12.50 -9.28
CA ASP A 216 18.58 -11.97 -10.20
C ASP A 216 18.41 -10.44 -9.99
N LEU A 217 17.44 -9.84 -10.68
CA LEU A 217 17.12 -8.41 -10.56
C LEU A 217 16.14 -8.06 -9.44
N SER A 218 15.75 -9.03 -8.61
CA SER A 218 14.88 -8.74 -7.47
C SER A 218 15.47 -7.58 -6.66
N TYR A 219 14.60 -6.70 -6.15
CA TYR A 219 15.02 -5.48 -5.47
C TYR A 219 16.09 -5.75 -4.39
N THR A 220 15.94 -6.83 -3.62
CA THR A 220 16.88 -7.25 -2.57
C THR A 220 18.27 -7.55 -3.14
N ASN A 221 18.35 -8.34 -4.22
CA ASN A 221 19.62 -8.69 -4.87
C ASN A 221 20.25 -7.46 -5.53
N TYR A 222 19.48 -6.73 -6.35
CA TYR A 222 19.95 -5.53 -7.03
C TYR A 222 20.46 -4.49 -6.02
N SER A 223 19.67 -4.15 -4.99
CA SER A 223 20.06 -3.17 -3.97
C SER A 223 21.34 -3.60 -3.22
N SER A 224 21.47 -4.89 -2.91
CA SER A 224 22.66 -5.42 -2.23
C SER A 224 23.91 -5.36 -3.08
N ILE A 225 23.82 -5.70 -4.38
CA ILE A 225 24.93 -5.57 -5.32
C ILE A 225 25.35 -4.09 -5.43
N MET A 226 24.41 -3.18 -5.64
CA MET A 226 24.69 -1.76 -5.81
C MET A 226 25.29 -1.08 -4.57
N LYS A 227 25.01 -1.58 -3.37
CA LYS A 227 25.50 -1.04 -2.09
C LYS A 227 26.78 -1.68 -1.58
N TYR A 228 26.98 -2.97 -1.80
CA TYR A 228 28.01 -3.74 -1.09
C TYR A 228 28.99 -4.50 -2.00
N CYS A 229 28.65 -4.75 -3.27
CA CYS A 229 29.57 -5.45 -4.17
C CYS A 229 30.77 -4.55 -4.46
N SER A 230 31.99 -5.02 -4.18
CA SER A 230 33.19 -4.20 -4.35
C SER A 230 33.63 -4.07 -5.80
N ASP A 231 33.23 -4.99 -6.68
CA ASP A 231 33.58 -4.94 -8.11
C ASP A 231 32.68 -3.96 -8.88
N LYS A 232 33.32 -3.02 -9.59
CA LYS A 232 32.62 -1.97 -10.35
C LYS A 232 31.92 -2.51 -11.60
N ASN A 233 32.48 -3.51 -12.26
CA ASN A 233 31.90 -4.05 -13.49
C ASN A 233 30.64 -4.84 -13.18
N ILE A 234 30.62 -5.61 -12.09
CA ILE A 234 29.41 -6.30 -11.63
C ILE A 234 28.28 -5.29 -11.34
N ARG A 235 28.57 -4.21 -10.60
CA ARG A 235 27.56 -3.15 -10.36
C ARG A 235 27.08 -2.51 -11.67
N LYS A 236 28.00 -2.27 -12.61
CA LYS A 236 27.70 -1.72 -13.93
C LYS A 236 26.76 -2.63 -14.72
N ASP A 237 27.07 -3.93 -14.81
CA ASP A 237 26.27 -4.90 -15.57
C ASP A 237 24.83 -4.97 -15.05
N PHE A 238 24.66 -5.02 -13.72
CA PHE A 238 23.34 -4.96 -13.09
C PHE A 238 22.60 -3.67 -13.42
N TYR A 239 23.27 -2.52 -13.31
CA TYR A 239 22.67 -1.23 -13.60
C TYR A 239 22.26 -1.09 -15.07
N GLU A 240 23.14 -1.47 -16.00
CA GLU A 240 22.88 -1.35 -17.44
C GLU A 240 21.73 -2.24 -17.87
N TYR A 241 21.70 -3.50 -17.42
CA TYR A 241 20.59 -4.39 -17.74
C TYR A 241 19.27 -3.82 -17.20
N ARG A 242 19.23 -3.44 -15.90
CA ARG A 242 18.02 -2.87 -15.28
C ARG A 242 17.56 -1.59 -15.99
N SER A 243 18.49 -0.74 -16.42
CA SER A 243 18.17 0.50 -17.14
C SER A 243 17.70 0.27 -18.58
N SER A 244 18.01 -0.89 -19.15
CA SER A 244 17.61 -1.31 -20.50
C SER A 244 16.40 -2.24 -20.53
N LEU A 245 15.72 -2.45 -19.39
CA LEU A 245 14.56 -3.34 -19.34
C LEU A 245 13.53 -2.95 -20.40
N CYS A 246 13.02 -3.96 -21.11
CA CYS A 246 12.02 -3.82 -22.16
C CYS A 246 12.41 -2.86 -23.29
N HIS A 247 13.71 -2.68 -23.53
CA HIS A 247 14.24 -1.87 -24.62
C HIS A 247 14.70 -2.75 -25.79
N GLY A 248 13.77 -3.11 -26.68
CA GLY A 248 14.03 -4.02 -27.81
C GLY A 248 13.71 -5.49 -27.50
N GLY A 249 14.02 -6.37 -28.45
CA GLY A 249 13.77 -7.81 -28.31
C GLY A 249 12.28 -8.19 -28.26
N SER A 250 11.99 -9.36 -27.67
CA SER A 250 10.63 -9.90 -27.53
C SER A 250 9.79 -9.18 -26.46
N PHE A 251 10.45 -8.45 -25.55
CA PHE A 251 9.81 -7.77 -24.42
C PHE A 251 9.72 -6.24 -24.60
N ASP A 252 9.86 -5.76 -25.84
CA ASP A 252 9.92 -4.32 -26.14
C ASP A 252 8.61 -3.60 -25.75
N ASN A 253 8.71 -2.62 -24.86
CA ASN A 253 7.58 -1.82 -24.39
C ASN A 253 7.45 -0.45 -25.06
N ARG A 254 8.35 -0.04 -25.95
CA ARG A 254 8.32 1.31 -26.57
C ARG A 254 7.03 1.55 -27.34
N ASN A 255 6.58 0.57 -28.12
CA ASN A 255 5.30 0.65 -28.85
C ASN A 255 4.09 0.64 -27.91
N ASN A 256 4.15 -0.12 -26.81
CA ASN A 256 3.09 -0.13 -25.79
C ASN A 256 2.95 1.26 -25.15
N VAL A 257 4.06 1.90 -24.78
CA VAL A 257 4.07 3.27 -24.23
C VAL A 257 3.46 4.27 -25.21
N LEU A 258 3.87 4.28 -26.48
CA LEU A 258 3.32 5.19 -27.48
C LEU A 258 1.81 5.02 -27.69
N GLN A 259 1.33 3.77 -27.72
CA GLN A 259 -0.10 3.49 -27.82
C GLN A 259 -0.87 3.93 -26.57
N ILE A 260 -0.32 3.69 -25.37
CA ILE A 260 -0.92 4.16 -24.12
C ILE A 260 -1.06 5.68 -24.12
N LEU A 261 -0.01 6.42 -24.49
CA LEU A 261 -0.04 7.88 -24.56
C LEU A 261 -1.08 8.39 -25.56
N THR A 262 -1.10 7.82 -26.77
CA THR A 262 -2.07 8.17 -27.82
C THR A 262 -3.52 7.93 -27.37
N LEU A 263 -3.81 6.75 -26.81
CA LEU A 263 -5.15 6.40 -26.35
C LEU A 263 -5.57 7.22 -25.12
N ARG A 264 -4.64 7.57 -24.23
CA ARG A 264 -4.91 8.44 -23.09
C ARG A 264 -5.23 9.87 -23.53
N GLN A 265 -4.55 10.39 -24.54
CA GLN A 265 -4.85 11.71 -25.12
C GLN A 265 -6.24 11.71 -25.76
N GLU A 266 -6.53 10.72 -26.63
CA GLU A 266 -7.84 10.60 -27.28
C GLU A 266 -8.97 10.47 -26.24
N LYS A 267 -8.77 9.67 -25.18
CA LYS A 267 -9.71 9.55 -24.07
C LYS A 267 -9.99 10.90 -23.40
N ALA A 268 -8.96 11.70 -23.15
CA ALA A 268 -9.10 13.00 -22.52
C ALA A 268 -9.93 13.95 -23.40
N GLU A 269 -9.61 14.02 -24.69
CA GLU A 269 -10.32 14.85 -25.67
C GLU A 269 -11.79 14.45 -25.81
N LEU A 270 -12.09 13.15 -25.84
CA LEU A 270 -13.47 12.64 -25.88
C LEU A 270 -14.29 13.07 -24.67
N LEU A 271 -13.65 13.19 -23.51
CA LEU A 271 -14.25 13.60 -22.24
C LEU A 271 -14.22 15.12 -22.03
N GLY A 272 -13.66 15.89 -22.97
CA GLY A 272 -13.64 17.36 -22.92
C GLY A 272 -12.42 17.99 -22.24
N TYR A 273 -11.38 17.20 -21.94
CA TYR A 273 -10.12 17.68 -21.36
C TYR A 273 -9.10 17.99 -22.46
N LYS A 274 -8.16 18.92 -22.23
CA LYS A 274 -7.11 19.22 -23.21
C LYS A 274 -6.07 18.11 -23.31
N ASN A 275 -5.83 17.41 -22.20
CA ASN A 275 -4.87 16.32 -22.12
C ASN A 275 -5.19 15.38 -20.94
N HIS A 276 -4.50 14.24 -20.91
CA HIS A 276 -4.69 13.23 -19.86
C HIS A 276 -4.33 13.73 -18.45
N ALA A 277 -3.39 14.67 -18.32
CA ALA A 277 -2.98 15.18 -17.02
C ALA A 277 -4.09 16.04 -16.39
N GLU A 278 -4.76 16.91 -17.16
CA GLU A 278 -5.94 17.64 -16.67
C GLU A 278 -7.01 16.65 -16.18
N MET A 279 -7.34 15.62 -16.97
CA MET A 279 -8.31 14.61 -16.60
C MET A 279 -7.92 13.83 -15.33
N SER A 280 -6.62 13.54 -15.14
CA SER A 280 -6.15 12.75 -13.98
C SER A 280 -6.16 13.55 -12.67
N LEU A 281 -6.15 14.88 -12.75
CA LEU A 281 -6.22 15.79 -11.60
C LEU A 281 -7.64 16.00 -11.05
N GLU A 282 -8.68 15.54 -11.75
CA GLU A 282 -10.08 15.72 -11.31
C GLU A 282 -10.38 15.16 -9.91
N PHE A 283 -9.63 14.16 -9.43
CA PHE A 283 -9.75 13.63 -8.06
C PHE A 283 -8.49 13.88 -7.24
N ARG A 284 -7.87 15.04 -7.44
CA ARG A 284 -6.66 15.52 -6.78
C ARG A 284 -6.88 16.95 -6.27
N MET A 285 -6.07 17.36 -5.30
CA MET A 285 -6.04 18.74 -4.82
C MET A 285 -5.33 19.68 -5.81
N ALA A 286 -4.34 19.16 -6.54
CA ALA A 286 -3.61 19.95 -7.52
C ALA A 286 -4.54 20.46 -8.64
N GLU A 287 -4.61 21.78 -8.79
CA GLU A 287 -5.59 22.44 -9.66
C GLU A 287 -5.25 22.36 -11.15
N SER A 288 -3.97 22.26 -11.51
CA SER A 288 -3.56 22.18 -12.92
C SER A 288 -2.22 21.46 -13.13
N PRO A 289 -1.99 20.86 -14.31
CA PRO A 289 -0.71 20.25 -14.64
C PRO A 289 0.47 21.23 -14.56
N GLU A 290 0.26 22.50 -14.91
CA GLU A 290 1.29 23.55 -14.87
C GLU A 290 1.76 23.83 -13.44
N ILE A 291 0.85 23.85 -12.46
CA ILE A 291 1.19 24.02 -11.04
C ILE A 291 2.03 22.82 -10.58
N VAL A 292 1.64 21.60 -10.94
CA VAL A 292 2.38 20.38 -10.60
C VAL A 292 3.79 20.42 -11.19
N ILE A 293 3.92 20.71 -12.49
CA ILE A 293 5.21 20.78 -13.17
C ILE A 293 6.08 21.88 -12.55
N SER A 294 5.55 23.08 -12.31
CA SER A 294 6.29 24.17 -11.71
C SER A 294 6.82 23.83 -10.31
N MET A 295 6.00 23.18 -9.49
CA MET A 295 6.42 22.69 -8.17
C MET A 295 7.55 21.66 -8.30
N LEU A 296 7.41 20.67 -9.18
CA LEU A 296 8.43 19.64 -9.41
C LEU A 296 9.73 20.23 -9.94
N GLU A 297 9.68 21.22 -10.83
CA GLU A 297 10.86 21.90 -11.37
C GLU A 297 11.59 22.72 -10.30
N ASP A 298 10.87 23.40 -9.40
CA ASP A 298 11.49 24.13 -8.28
C ASP A 298 12.17 23.17 -7.29
N ILE A 299 11.52 22.05 -6.97
CA ILE A 299 12.11 20.98 -6.15
C ILE A 299 13.35 20.41 -6.84
N ALA A 300 13.26 20.04 -8.12
CA ALA A 300 14.37 19.47 -8.89
C ALA A 300 15.55 20.44 -8.98
N LYS A 301 15.30 21.75 -9.13
CA LYS A 301 16.34 22.77 -9.15
C LYS A 301 17.09 22.84 -7.83
N LYS A 302 16.39 22.79 -6.70
CA LYS A 302 16.98 22.82 -5.34
C LYS A 302 17.69 21.50 -5.02
N GLY A 303 17.05 20.37 -5.30
CA GLY A 303 17.61 19.02 -5.14
C GLY A 303 18.92 18.86 -5.92
N LYS A 304 18.93 19.26 -7.19
CA LYS A 304 20.15 19.20 -8.04
C LYS A 304 21.36 19.89 -7.42
N ILE A 305 21.19 21.05 -6.77
CA ILE A 305 22.30 21.73 -6.07
C ILE A 305 22.87 20.83 -4.97
N LYS A 306 21.99 20.22 -4.19
CA LYS A 306 22.34 19.31 -3.10
C LYS A 306 22.95 18.00 -3.63
N ALA A 307 22.39 17.38 -4.66
CA ALA A 307 22.95 16.17 -5.27
C ALA A 307 24.37 16.40 -5.79
N ILE A 308 24.61 17.51 -6.50
CA ILE A 308 25.96 17.87 -6.98
C ILE A 308 26.92 18.05 -5.79
N SER A 309 26.47 18.72 -4.72
CA SER A 309 27.29 18.89 -3.51
C SER A 309 27.64 17.56 -2.85
N GLU A 310 26.69 16.63 -2.74
CA GLU A 310 26.90 15.32 -2.11
C GLU A 310 27.81 14.43 -2.94
N ILE A 311 27.62 14.41 -4.26
CA ILE A 311 28.52 13.74 -5.19
C ILE A 311 29.95 14.29 -5.10
N ASN A 312 30.12 15.61 -5.05
CA ASN A 312 31.43 16.23 -4.86
C ASN A 312 32.06 15.90 -3.50
N GLU A 313 31.25 15.81 -2.45
CA GLU A 313 31.71 15.37 -1.13
C GLU A 313 32.21 13.92 -1.16
N LEU A 314 31.48 13.00 -1.80
CA LEU A 314 31.92 11.61 -1.97
C LEU A 314 33.23 11.53 -2.77
N LYS A 315 33.33 12.26 -3.89
CA LYS A 315 34.55 12.32 -4.70
C LYS A 315 35.74 12.80 -3.89
N LYS A 316 35.57 13.86 -3.09
CA LYS A 316 36.63 14.39 -2.23
C LYS A 316 37.00 13.40 -1.12
N PHE A 317 36.01 12.78 -0.47
CA PHE A 317 36.22 11.88 0.66
C PHE A 317 37.00 10.62 0.26
N PHE A 318 36.72 10.07 -0.93
CA PHE A 318 37.39 8.87 -1.44
C PHE A 318 38.52 9.15 -2.45
N ASN A 319 38.86 10.43 -2.67
CA ASN A 319 39.86 10.85 -3.66
C ASN A 319 39.59 10.28 -5.07
N LEU A 320 38.36 10.44 -5.57
CA LEU A 320 37.90 9.92 -6.86
C LEU A 320 37.86 11.02 -7.93
N GLU A 321 38.37 10.73 -9.13
CA GLU A 321 38.28 11.63 -10.29
C GLU A 321 36.85 11.75 -10.83
N SER A 322 36.09 10.65 -10.83
CA SER A 322 34.69 10.59 -11.24
C SER A 322 33.92 9.56 -10.41
N ILE A 323 32.59 9.68 -10.43
CA ILE A 323 31.67 8.69 -9.86
C ILE A 323 30.57 8.45 -10.88
N GLU A 324 30.35 7.20 -11.25
CA GLU A 324 29.25 6.81 -12.14
C GLU A 324 27.98 6.54 -11.32
N ILE A 325 26.82 6.53 -11.96
CA ILE A 325 25.54 6.31 -11.26
C ILE A 325 25.49 4.99 -10.49
N PHE A 326 26.14 3.94 -11.00
CA PHE A 326 26.25 2.63 -10.36
C PHE A 326 27.35 2.54 -9.29
N ASP A 327 28.11 3.62 -9.09
CA ASP A 327 29.08 3.76 -8.00
C ASP A 327 28.47 4.45 -6.77
N VAL A 328 27.41 5.25 -6.95
CA VAL A 328 26.83 6.12 -5.92
C VAL A 328 26.42 5.34 -4.67
N GLY A 329 25.60 4.29 -4.83
CA GLY A 329 25.11 3.48 -3.71
C GLY A 329 26.22 2.86 -2.86
N TYR A 330 27.28 2.38 -3.52
CA TYR A 330 28.44 1.75 -2.88
C TYR A 330 29.26 2.76 -2.08
N TYR A 331 29.69 3.87 -2.70
CA TYR A 331 30.51 4.87 -2.01
C TYR A 331 29.75 5.55 -0.89
N LEU A 332 28.46 5.79 -1.06
CA LEU A 332 27.63 6.40 -0.04
C LEU A 332 27.44 5.48 1.18
N THR A 333 27.29 4.18 0.97
CA THR A 333 27.25 3.18 2.05
C THR A 333 28.56 3.19 2.83
N LYS A 334 29.70 3.17 2.14
CA LYS A 334 31.02 3.29 2.77
C LYS A 334 31.22 4.61 3.49
N TYR A 335 30.77 5.71 2.90
CA TYR A 335 30.89 7.05 3.46
C TYR A 335 30.15 7.15 4.78
N LYS A 336 28.90 6.65 4.85
CA LYS A 336 28.12 6.65 6.09
C LYS A 336 28.83 5.86 7.20
N LYS A 337 29.31 4.66 6.86
CA LYS A 337 30.02 3.79 7.80
C LYS A 337 31.30 4.45 8.35
N ILE A 338 32.12 5.05 7.48
CA ILE A 338 33.41 5.65 7.89
C ILE A 338 33.20 6.99 8.60
N LYS A 339 32.39 7.90 8.03
CA LYS A 339 32.25 9.27 8.57
C LYS A 339 31.45 9.32 9.86
N TYR A 340 30.44 8.46 10.00
CA TYR A 340 29.51 8.53 11.13
C TYR A 340 29.60 7.37 12.11
N ASN A 341 30.49 6.40 11.88
CA ASN A 341 30.60 5.17 12.67
C ASN A 341 29.23 4.48 12.88
N LEU A 342 28.31 4.66 11.92
CA LEU A 342 26.97 4.13 11.99
C LEU A 342 26.99 2.74 11.38
N ASP A 343 26.90 1.73 12.24
CA ASP A 343 26.63 0.36 11.82
C ASP A 343 25.15 0.06 12.02
N ASP A 344 24.42 -0.12 10.91
CA ASP A 344 23.01 -0.48 10.93
C ASP A 344 22.73 -1.74 11.77
N LYS A 345 23.71 -2.65 11.90
CA LYS A 345 23.63 -3.84 12.77
C LYS A 345 23.62 -3.50 14.25
N ILE A 346 24.24 -2.39 14.66
CA ILE A 346 24.20 -1.90 16.03
C ILE A 346 22.89 -1.15 16.26
N VAL A 347 22.53 -0.24 15.34
CA VAL A 347 21.33 0.59 15.48
C VAL A 347 20.07 -0.27 15.61
N ARG A 348 19.91 -1.31 14.78
CA ARG A 348 18.73 -2.19 14.83
C ARG A 348 18.52 -2.90 16.18
N GLN A 349 19.56 -3.07 16.99
CA GLN A 349 19.44 -3.69 18.32
C GLN A 349 18.61 -2.83 19.29
N TYR A 350 18.40 -1.56 18.96
CA TYR A 350 17.60 -0.62 19.73
C TYR A 350 16.16 -0.49 19.23
N PHE A 351 15.82 -1.13 18.10
CA PHE A 351 14.48 -1.07 17.51
C PHE A 351 13.88 -2.48 17.49
N GLU A 352 13.78 -3.10 18.66
CA GLU A 352 12.99 -4.32 18.80
C GLU A 352 11.50 -4.00 18.60
N PHE A 353 10.81 -4.83 17.81
CA PHE A 353 9.46 -4.54 17.31
C PHE A 353 8.45 -4.28 18.44
N GLU A 354 8.36 -5.13 19.46
CA GLU A 354 7.36 -4.98 20.53
C GLU A 354 7.61 -3.69 21.34
N ASN A 355 8.88 -3.39 21.64
CA ASN A 355 9.28 -2.13 22.27
C ASN A 355 8.95 -0.91 21.39
N THR A 356 9.21 -1.00 20.10
CA THR A 356 8.95 0.08 19.13
C THR A 356 7.45 0.35 19.01
N LEU A 357 6.64 -0.69 18.86
CA LEU A 357 5.17 -0.61 18.79
C LEU A 357 4.58 -0.01 20.08
N SER A 358 5.00 -0.50 21.25
CA SER A 358 4.55 0.04 22.54
C SER A 358 4.94 1.51 22.70
N SER A 359 6.15 1.89 22.30
CA SER A 359 6.62 3.27 22.41
C SER A 359 5.88 4.20 21.44
N MET A 360 5.52 3.72 20.25
CA MET A 360 4.64 4.44 19.32
C MET A 360 3.27 4.69 19.97
N PHE A 361 2.65 3.68 20.58
CA PHE A 361 1.36 3.85 21.27
C PHE A 361 1.44 4.85 22.43
N ASP A 362 2.53 4.87 23.20
CA ASP A 362 2.75 5.86 24.25
C ASP A 362 2.85 7.30 23.70
N ILE A 363 3.54 7.48 22.56
CA ILE A 363 3.62 8.76 21.86
C ILE A 363 2.22 9.20 21.42
N LEU A 364 1.46 8.30 20.81
CA LEU A 364 0.11 8.58 20.31
C LEU A 364 -0.89 8.88 21.42
N LYS A 365 -0.77 8.20 22.56
CA LYS A 365 -1.55 8.52 23.77
C LYS A 365 -1.28 9.95 24.24
N LYS A 366 -0.01 10.36 24.29
CA LYS A 366 0.37 11.71 24.71
C LYS A 366 -0.07 12.79 23.73
N LEU A 367 0.08 12.56 22.44
CA LEU A 367 -0.20 13.56 21.41
C LEU A 367 -1.69 13.68 21.07
N PHE A 368 -2.39 12.55 21.00
CA PHE A 368 -3.75 12.50 20.44
C PHE A 368 -4.81 11.97 21.42
N GLY A 369 -4.41 11.53 22.61
CA GLY A 369 -5.29 10.88 23.57
C GLY A 369 -5.76 9.50 23.09
N LEU A 370 -4.98 8.87 22.20
CA LEU A 370 -5.31 7.58 21.60
C LEU A 370 -4.84 6.44 22.51
N GLU A 371 -5.76 5.57 22.92
CA GLU A 371 -5.48 4.42 23.78
C GLU A 371 -5.78 3.13 23.02
N MET A 372 -4.74 2.32 22.85
CA MET A 372 -4.81 1.01 22.20
C MET A 372 -4.98 -0.06 23.29
N LYS A 373 -6.19 -0.63 23.42
CA LYS A 373 -6.45 -1.70 24.36
C LYS A 373 -6.31 -3.05 23.64
N ASP A 374 -5.26 -3.78 23.96
CA ASP A 374 -5.01 -5.11 23.41
C ASP A 374 -6.11 -6.09 23.88
N VAL A 375 -6.81 -6.67 22.91
CA VAL A 375 -7.88 -7.67 23.10
C VAL A 375 -7.56 -8.97 22.36
N THR A 376 -6.30 -9.16 21.93
CA THR A 376 -5.84 -10.32 21.15
C THR A 376 -6.18 -11.64 21.83
N ASP A 377 -5.86 -11.76 23.12
CA ASP A 377 -6.15 -12.98 23.89
C ASP A 377 -7.65 -13.23 24.08
N SER A 378 -8.47 -12.16 24.13
CA SER A 378 -9.91 -12.27 24.26
C SER A 378 -10.60 -12.73 22.97
N ILE A 379 -10.00 -12.42 21.81
CA ILE A 379 -10.55 -12.75 20.50
C ILE A 379 -10.09 -14.14 20.06
N LEU A 380 -8.77 -14.38 20.05
CA LEU A 380 -8.23 -15.65 19.56
C LEU A 380 -8.23 -16.75 20.61
N GLY A 381 -8.16 -16.42 21.91
CA GLY A 381 -7.84 -17.39 22.95
C GLY A 381 -6.37 -17.85 22.88
N LYS A 382 -5.73 -18.02 24.04
CA LYS A 382 -4.28 -18.32 24.11
C LYS A 382 -3.85 -19.60 23.38
N GLU A 383 -4.74 -20.58 23.28
CA GLU A 383 -4.43 -21.90 22.71
C GLU A 383 -4.85 -22.08 21.24
N LYS A 384 -5.61 -21.15 20.66
CA LYS A 384 -6.16 -21.27 19.29
C LYS A 384 -5.54 -20.30 18.28
N ARG A 385 -4.35 -19.80 18.56
CA ARG A 385 -3.70 -18.78 17.75
C ARG A 385 -3.44 -19.16 16.29
N GLY A 386 -3.46 -20.46 15.93
CA GLY A 386 -3.61 -20.95 14.56
C GLY A 386 -2.83 -20.17 13.48
N LEU A 387 -3.54 -19.77 12.41
CA LEU A 387 -3.02 -18.97 11.29
C LEU A 387 -2.75 -17.49 11.64
N MET A 388 -3.18 -17.05 12.83
CA MET A 388 -3.22 -15.66 13.27
C MET A 388 -2.34 -15.39 14.50
N LYS A 389 -1.37 -16.27 14.78
CA LYS A 389 -0.59 -16.24 16.03
C LYS A 389 0.17 -14.95 16.29
N ASP A 390 0.52 -14.29 15.21
CA ASP A 390 1.30 -13.06 15.18
C ASP A 390 0.44 -11.82 14.95
N VAL A 391 -0.86 -12.00 14.73
CA VAL A 391 -1.83 -10.91 14.55
C VAL A 391 -2.17 -10.32 15.92
N ARG A 392 -2.29 -8.99 15.98
CA ARG A 392 -2.68 -8.25 17.17
C ARG A 392 -4.01 -7.57 16.95
N PHE A 393 -4.87 -7.56 17.95
CA PHE A 393 -6.19 -6.97 17.90
C PHE A 393 -6.37 -5.95 19.00
N TYR A 394 -6.88 -4.79 18.64
CA TYR A 394 -7.04 -3.67 19.56
C TYR A 394 -8.44 -3.06 19.47
N GLU A 395 -9.02 -2.79 20.64
CA GLU A 395 -10.06 -1.77 20.77
C GLU A 395 -9.38 -0.41 20.89
N VAL A 396 -9.83 0.56 20.10
CA VAL A 396 -9.19 1.88 20.01
C VAL A 396 -10.06 2.94 20.65
N TYR A 397 -9.57 3.51 21.74
CA TYR A 397 -10.28 4.52 22.51
C TYR A 397 -9.64 5.89 22.33
N ARG A 398 -10.48 6.92 22.36
CA ARG A 398 -10.04 8.31 22.49
C ARG A 398 -10.90 9.01 23.51
N ASN A 399 -10.28 9.57 24.55
CA ASN A 399 -11.00 10.19 25.67
C ASN A 399 -12.09 9.26 26.27
N ASN A 400 -11.74 8.00 26.53
CA ASN A 400 -12.63 6.94 27.04
C ASN A 400 -13.79 6.53 26.10
N LYS A 401 -13.84 7.04 24.87
CA LYS A 401 -14.83 6.61 23.87
C LYS A 401 -14.20 5.63 22.88
N LEU A 402 -14.81 4.48 22.67
CA LEU A 402 -14.43 3.55 21.59
C LEU A 402 -14.72 4.22 20.23
N ILE A 403 -13.69 4.36 19.39
CA ILE A 403 -13.78 5.05 18.10
C ILE A 403 -13.50 4.12 16.90
N SER A 404 -12.78 3.03 17.12
CA SER A 404 -12.42 2.08 16.06
C SER A 404 -11.99 0.75 16.66
N TYR A 405 -11.89 -0.26 15.80
CA TYR A 405 -11.09 -1.45 16.03
C TYR A 405 -9.87 -1.44 15.12
N PHE A 406 -8.79 -2.08 15.56
CA PHE A 406 -7.53 -2.12 14.82
C PHE A 406 -6.90 -3.51 14.83
N ILE A 407 -6.38 -3.94 13.68
CA ILE A 407 -5.72 -5.23 13.48
C ILE A 407 -4.32 -4.99 12.93
N GLY A 408 -3.29 -5.52 13.59
CA GLY A 408 -1.90 -5.46 13.13
C GLY A 408 -1.35 -6.84 12.76
N ASP A 409 -0.85 -7.00 11.53
CA ASP A 409 -0.11 -8.19 11.05
C ASP A 409 1.21 -7.72 10.39
N TYR A 410 2.26 -7.71 11.20
CA TYR A 410 3.49 -7.01 10.90
C TYR A 410 4.60 -7.88 10.33
N PHE A 411 4.47 -9.21 10.44
CA PHE A 411 5.59 -10.12 10.18
C PHE A 411 5.44 -10.85 8.86
N TYR A 412 6.56 -11.11 8.20
CA TYR A 412 6.59 -11.87 6.95
C TYR A 412 5.96 -13.27 7.12
N ASP A 413 5.09 -13.63 6.17
CA ASP A 413 4.61 -15.00 5.93
C ASP A 413 4.67 -15.24 4.42
N LYS A 414 5.14 -16.42 3.99
CA LYS A 414 5.26 -16.79 2.58
C LYS A 414 3.95 -16.71 1.79
N ARG A 415 2.79 -16.73 2.47
CA ARG A 415 1.45 -16.61 1.88
C ARG A 415 0.90 -15.18 1.91
N LYS A 416 1.63 -14.25 2.52
CA LYS A 416 1.29 -12.83 2.58
C LYS A 416 1.99 -12.09 1.44
N LYS A 417 1.30 -11.13 0.81
CA LYS A 417 1.91 -10.25 -0.20
C LYS A 417 2.98 -9.35 0.44
N GLY A 418 4.06 -9.07 -0.30
CA GLY A 418 5.33 -8.54 0.24
C GLY A 418 5.41 -7.04 0.55
N GLU A 419 4.29 -6.32 0.60
CA GLU A 419 4.26 -4.85 0.76
C GLU A 419 3.95 -4.43 2.21
N ALA A 420 3.96 -3.13 2.49
CA ALA A 420 3.33 -2.55 3.68
C ALA A 420 2.12 -1.74 3.23
N TRP A 421 1.02 -1.84 3.97
CA TRP A 421 -0.20 -1.09 3.65
C TRP A 421 -1.13 -0.97 4.86
N CYS A 422 -2.01 0.01 4.78
CA CYS A 422 -3.14 0.17 5.67
C CYS A 422 -4.44 0.10 4.86
N ASN A 423 -5.44 -0.62 5.37
CA ASN A 423 -6.76 -0.69 4.74
C ASN A 423 -7.89 -0.74 5.79
N VAL A 424 -9.13 -0.58 5.35
CA VAL A 424 -10.34 -0.71 6.16
C VAL A 424 -11.08 -1.97 5.70
N ILE A 425 -11.24 -2.96 6.58
CA ILE A 425 -11.98 -4.20 6.24
C ILE A 425 -13.46 -4.10 6.56
N ARG A 426 -13.85 -3.17 7.44
CA ARG A 426 -15.24 -2.79 7.66
C ARG A 426 -15.33 -1.29 7.77
N ASP A 427 -16.13 -0.69 6.90
CA ASP A 427 -16.37 0.75 6.93
C ASP A 427 -17.24 1.17 8.13
N LYS A 428 -17.16 2.46 8.42
CA LYS A 428 -17.98 3.16 9.40
C LYS A 428 -19.31 3.51 8.77
N PHE A 429 -20.38 3.04 9.40
CA PHE A 429 -21.75 3.46 9.13
C PHE A 429 -22.37 4.01 10.42
N SER A 430 -23.59 4.53 10.34
CA SER A 430 -24.33 5.06 11.49
C SER A 430 -24.40 4.09 12.69
N SER A 431 -24.33 2.78 12.44
CA SER A 431 -24.47 1.71 13.43
C SER A 431 -23.18 0.93 13.75
N THR A 432 -22.08 1.17 13.03
CA THR A 432 -20.83 0.39 13.11
C THR A 432 -19.60 1.28 13.28
N LEU A 433 -18.54 0.72 13.88
CA LEU A 433 -17.23 1.36 13.93
C LEU A 433 -16.30 0.73 12.89
N PRO A 434 -15.36 1.52 12.34
CA PRO A 434 -14.44 1.00 11.35
C PRO A 434 -13.53 -0.07 11.97
N VAL A 435 -13.15 -1.05 11.15
CA VAL A 435 -12.12 -2.03 11.49
C VAL A 435 -10.95 -1.78 10.55
N VAL A 436 -9.90 -1.19 11.10
CA VAL A 436 -8.71 -0.77 10.36
C VAL A 436 -7.64 -1.84 10.49
N VAL A 437 -6.91 -2.10 9.41
CA VAL A 437 -5.91 -3.16 9.34
C VAL A 437 -4.62 -2.58 8.81
N ASN A 438 -3.51 -2.84 9.52
CA ASN A 438 -2.19 -2.36 9.15
C ASN A 438 -1.21 -3.53 9.02
N MET A 439 -0.69 -3.69 7.81
CA MET A 439 0.16 -4.79 7.39
C MET A 439 1.59 -4.30 7.13
N CYS A 440 2.56 -5.08 7.59
CA CYS A 440 3.97 -4.95 7.24
C CYS A 440 4.58 -6.35 6.98
N ASN A 441 5.84 -6.42 6.55
CA ASN A 441 6.53 -7.68 6.26
C ASN A 441 7.89 -7.79 6.97
N PHE A 442 7.94 -7.41 8.25
CA PHE A 442 9.17 -7.47 9.04
C PHE A 442 9.62 -8.91 9.26
N GLN A 443 10.94 -9.11 9.21
CA GLN A 443 11.55 -10.43 9.35
C GLN A 443 11.76 -10.77 10.83
N LYS A 444 11.43 -12.01 11.20
CA LYS A 444 11.76 -12.59 12.50
C LYS A 444 12.96 -13.51 12.37
N THR A 445 13.80 -13.56 13.39
CA THR A 445 14.77 -14.63 13.57
C THR A 445 14.07 -15.92 14.02
N ASP A 446 14.78 -17.05 13.98
CA ASP A 446 14.23 -18.38 14.32
C ASP A 446 13.71 -18.46 15.77
N ASP A 447 14.29 -17.67 16.67
CA ASP A 447 13.87 -17.52 18.08
C ASP A 447 12.72 -16.53 18.28
N GLY A 448 12.18 -15.95 17.20
CA GLY A 448 11.02 -15.08 17.19
C GLY A 448 11.31 -13.59 17.41
N LEU A 449 12.57 -13.19 17.58
CA LEU A 449 12.97 -11.79 17.72
C LEU A 449 12.83 -11.03 16.40
N CYS A 450 12.31 -9.81 16.46
CA CYS A 450 12.26 -8.91 15.30
C CYS A 450 12.98 -7.61 15.64
N LEU A 451 14.12 -7.38 14.97
CA LEU A 451 14.90 -6.15 15.08
C LEU A 451 14.71 -5.34 13.81
N LEU A 452 14.00 -4.22 13.93
CA LEU A 452 13.68 -3.33 12.83
C LEU A 452 14.92 -2.53 12.42
N THR A 453 15.10 -2.33 11.12
CA THR A 453 15.97 -1.24 10.65
C THR A 453 15.29 0.11 10.92
N LEU A 454 16.05 1.21 10.80
CA LEU A 454 15.46 2.54 10.93
C LEU A 454 14.33 2.76 9.89
N ASN A 455 14.52 2.27 8.66
CA ASN A 455 13.50 2.33 7.62
C ASN A 455 12.27 1.49 7.97
N ASP A 456 12.44 0.29 8.54
CA ASP A 456 11.30 -0.54 8.97
C ASP A 456 10.49 0.16 10.08
N ALA A 457 11.18 0.84 11.01
CA ALA A 457 10.51 1.66 12.01
C ALA A 457 9.75 2.84 11.38
N GLU A 458 10.30 3.48 10.35
CA GLU A 458 9.57 4.50 9.57
C GLU A 458 8.36 3.93 8.87
N THR A 459 8.48 2.76 8.23
CA THR A 459 7.35 2.06 7.61
C THR A 459 6.26 1.76 8.63
N LEU A 460 6.60 1.29 9.84
CA LEU A 460 5.62 1.07 10.90
C LEU A 460 4.85 2.36 11.24
N PHE A 461 5.56 3.48 11.39
CA PHE A 461 4.94 4.78 11.70
C PHE A 461 4.13 5.33 10.52
N HIS A 462 4.63 5.18 9.30
CA HIS A 462 3.97 5.59 8.06
C HIS A 462 2.58 4.95 7.96
N GLU A 463 2.53 3.62 8.03
CA GLU A 463 1.27 2.91 7.90
C GLU A 463 0.34 3.17 9.09
N PHE A 464 0.89 3.39 10.28
CA PHE A 464 0.08 3.80 11.42
C PHE A 464 -0.52 5.20 11.23
N GLY A 465 0.13 6.09 10.49
CA GLY A 465 -0.45 7.39 10.11
C GLY A 465 -1.68 7.25 9.23
N HIS A 466 -1.67 6.32 8.25
CA HIS A 466 -2.89 5.94 7.51
C HIS A 466 -3.94 5.33 8.43
N ALA A 467 -3.53 4.47 9.37
CA ALA A 467 -4.45 3.86 10.32
C ALA A 467 -5.14 4.93 11.18
N MET A 468 -4.39 5.88 11.74
CA MET A 468 -4.94 7.01 12.48
C MET A 468 -5.91 7.83 11.64
N HIS A 469 -5.57 8.08 10.38
CA HIS A 469 -6.43 8.85 9.49
C HIS A 469 -7.80 8.18 9.32
N ASN A 470 -7.82 6.85 9.17
CA ASN A 470 -9.06 6.06 9.12
C ASN A 470 -9.79 6.01 10.47
N MET A 471 -9.08 5.78 11.56
CA MET A 471 -9.68 5.64 12.90
C MET A 471 -10.26 6.96 13.43
N PHE A 472 -9.71 8.12 13.04
CA PHE A 472 -10.13 9.43 13.56
C PHE A 472 -11.33 10.03 12.83
N THR A 473 -11.85 9.37 11.79
CA THR A 473 -12.97 9.93 11.02
C THR A 473 -14.18 10.22 11.91
N LYS A 474 -14.77 11.40 11.73
CA LYS A 474 -16.00 11.81 12.39
C LYS A 474 -17.23 11.67 11.49
N SER A 475 -17.04 11.58 10.18
CA SER A 475 -18.13 11.31 9.23
C SER A 475 -18.84 10.01 9.60
N PRO A 476 -20.18 9.94 9.57
CA PRO A 476 -20.92 8.70 9.75
C PRO A 476 -20.96 7.82 8.48
N TYR A 477 -20.38 8.29 7.37
CA TYR A 477 -20.43 7.64 6.06
C TYR A 477 -19.08 7.02 5.67
N GLY A 478 -19.13 5.77 5.20
CA GLY A 478 -17.95 5.02 4.78
C GLY A 478 -17.21 5.63 3.59
N GLU A 479 -17.93 6.27 2.68
CA GLU A 479 -17.37 6.92 1.50
C GLU A 479 -16.42 8.09 1.85
N LEU A 480 -16.51 8.64 3.07
CA LEU A 480 -15.63 9.70 3.58
C LEU A 480 -14.74 9.23 4.75
N LEU A 481 -14.47 7.92 4.85
CA LEU A 481 -13.51 7.38 5.80
C LEU A 481 -12.09 7.79 5.43
N GLY A 482 -11.39 8.42 6.37
CA GLY A 482 -9.93 8.63 6.37
C GLY A 482 -9.27 8.75 5.01
N THR A 483 -8.76 7.62 4.50
CA THR A 483 -7.98 7.57 3.26
C THR A 483 -8.79 7.66 1.96
N ASN A 484 -10.13 7.71 2.02
CA ASN A 484 -11.04 7.96 0.89
C ASN A 484 -11.11 9.46 0.54
N ILE A 485 -9.95 10.03 0.23
CA ILE A 485 -9.76 11.45 -0.08
C ILE A 485 -8.87 11.58 -1.32
N GLU A 486 -8.62 12.82 -1.75
CA GLU A 486 -7.68 13.14 -2.81
C GLU A 486 -6.31 12.49 -2.57
N ARG A 487 -5.83 11.73 -3.56
CA ARG A 487 -4.61 10.90 -3.44
C ARG A 487 -3.34 11.70 -3.18
N ASP A 488 -3.28 12.96 -3.59
CA ASP A 488 -2.17 13.87 -3.33
C ASP A 488 -2.21 14.49 -1.92
N PHE A 489 -3.19 14.13 -1.09
CA PHE A 489 -3.21 14.42 0.35
C PHE A 489 -3.09 13.16 1.21
N VAL A 490 -3.49 11.99 0.70
CA VAL A 490 -3.56 10.74 1.50
C VAL A 490 -2.25 10.38 2.21
N GLU A 491 -1.12 10.77 1.64
CA GLU A 491 0.22 10.55 2.18
C GLU A 491 0.64 11.54 3.26
N LEU A 492 -0.10 12.64 3.45
CA LEU A 492 0.28 13.66 4.45
C LEU A 492 0.28 13.08 5.88
N PRO A 493 -0.79 12.40 6.36
CA PRO A 493 -0.79 11.86 7.71
C PRO A 493 0.25 10.74 7.92
N SER A 494 0.50 9.90 6.91
CA SER A 494 1.50 8.84 6.97
C SER A 494 2.92 9.41 7.03
N GLN A 495 3.27 10.32 6.13
CA GLN A 495 4.59 10.96 6.10
C GLN A 495 4.86 11.87 7.30
N ILE A 496 3.84 12.52 7.87
CA ILE A 496 4.00 13.27 9.12
C ILE A 496 4.45 12.34 10.24
N MET A 497 3.90 11.13 10.33
CA MET A 497 4.20 10.18 11.38
C MET A 497 5.64 9.67 11.34
N GLU A 498 6.25 9.53 10.15
CA GLU A 498 7.65 9.11 9.98
C GLU A 498 8.63 10.02 10.75
N ASN A 499 8.32 11.32 10.87
CA ASN A 499 9.21 12.29 11.54
C ASN A 499 9.53 11.91 12.99
N TRP A 500 8.63 11.21 13.69
CA TRP A 500 8.82 10.81 15.09
C TRP A 500 9.92 9.76 15.27
N VAL A 501 10.24 8.98 14.23
CA VAL A 501 11.32 7.98 14.27
C VAL A 501 12.69 8.65 14.26
N LYS A 502 12.81 9.81 13.61
CA LYS A 502 14.08 10.55 13.48
C LYS A 502 14.15 11.82 14.36
N ASP A 503 13.09 12.17 15.09
CA ASP A 503 13.10 13.28 16.05
C ASP A 503 13.89 12.92 17.31
N VAL A 504 14.77 13.82 17.78
CA VAL A 504 15.70 13.56 18.91
C VAL A 504 14.95 13.23 20.20
N ASN A 505 13.81 13.89 20.46
CA ASN A 505 13.06 13.63 21.70
C ASN A 505 12.33 12.29 21.63
N SER A 506 11.83 11.94 20.45
CA SER A 506 10.96 10.79 20.24
C SER A 506 11.75 9.51 20.02
N ILE A 507 12.86 9.56 19.29
CA ILE A 507 13.78 8.43 19.14
C ILE A 507 14.33 7.97 20.50
N ASN A 508 14.52 8.88 21.46
CA ASN A 508 14.92 8.53 22.83
C ASN A 508 13.86 7.74 23.61
N LEU A 509 12.59 7.79 23.20
CA LEU A 509 11.50 7.00 23.78
C LEU A 509 11.40 5.64 23.09
N ILE A 510 11.66 5.61 21.78
CA ILE A 510 11.52 4.43 20.91
C ILE A 510 12.75 3.51 21.02
N ALA A 511 13.96 4.07 20.89
CA ALA A 511 15.20 3.31 20.75
C ALA A 511 15.74 2.80 22.10
N LYS A 512 15.48 1.52 22.38
CA LYS A 512 15.92 0.80 23.59
C LYS A 512 16.56 -0.52 23.21
N HIS A 513 17.76 -0.78 23.73
CA HIS A 513 18.47 -2.01 23.45
C HIS A 513 17.66 -3.23 23.91
N TYR A 514 17.40 -4.18 23.01
CA TYR A 514 16.48 -5.29 23.25
C TYR A 514 16.86 -6.18 24.45
N GLN A 515 18.15 -6.31 24.76
CA GLN A 515 18.63 -7.12 25.91
C GLN A 515 18.83 -6.32 27.21
N THR A 516 19.34 -5.09 27.12
CA THR A 516 19.80 -4.34 28.31
C THR A 516 18.80 -3.26 28.72
N GLY A 517 17.88 -2.88 27.83
CA GLY A 517 16.97 -1.74 28.02
C GLY A 517 17.65 -0.38 27.96
N GLU A 518 18.95 -0.33 27.68
CA GLU A 518 19.71 0.91 27.59
C GLU A 518 19.25 1.76 26.41
N LYS A 519 19.34 3.08 26.57
CA LYS A 519 18.99 4.03 25.52
C LYS A 519 20.09 4.09 24.47
N LEU A 520 19.71 4.41 23.24
CA LEU A 520 20.66 4.70 22.18
C LEU A 520 21.54 5.89 22.56
N ASP A 521 22.85 5.79 22.27
CA ASP A 521 23.80 6.86 22.55
C ASP A 521 23.36 8.17 21.87
N LYS A 522 23.47 9.28 22.60
CA LYS A 522 23.17 10.62 22.09
C LYS A 522 24.01 10.97 20.86
N GLU A 523 25.25 10.49 20.77
CA GLU A 523 26.08 10.70 19.58
C GLU A 523 25.48 10.04 18.34
N ILE A 524 24.96 8.81 18.49
CA ILE A 524 24.28 8.09 17.40
C ILE A 524 22.96 8.79 17.02
N ILE A 525 22.20 9.28 18.01
CA ILE A 525 20.97 10.04 17.76
C ILE A 525 21.27 11.31 16.95
N ASN A 526 22.30 12.07 17.33
CA ASN A 526 22.73 13.26 16.60
C ASN A 526 23.21 12.92 15.17
N VAL A 527 23.81 11.75 14.97
CA VAL A 527 24.15 11.24 13.65
C VAL A 527 22.87 10.97 12.84
N ILE A 528 21.89 10.24 13.39
CA ILE A 528 20.62 9.95 12.72
C ILE A 528 19.91 11.24 12.30
N GLU A 529 19.94 12.27 13.15
CA GLU A 529 19.39 13.59 12.80
C GLU A 529 20.13 14.22 11.62
N LYS A 530 21.47 14.17 11.59
CA LYS A 530 22.25 14.68 10.45
C LYS A 530 21.97 13.91 9.15
N LEU A 531 21.68 12.62 9.23
CA LEU A 531 21.33 11.81 8.06
C LEU A 531 20.04 12.26 7.37
N LYS A 532 19.15 12.99 8.06
CA LYS A 532 17.97 13.63 7.43
C LYS A 532 18.34 14.52 6.26
N TYR A 533 19.56 15.07 6.27
CA TYR A 533 20.05 16.00 5.24
C TYR A 533 21.06 15.34 4.30
N LEU A 534 21.26 14.02 4.38
CA LEU A 534 22.13 13.26 3.48
C LEU A 534 21.28 12.47 2.48
N GLN A 535 21.59 12.56 1.19
CA GLN A 535 20.73 12.06 0.09
C GLN A 535 19.39 12.78 0.00
N THR A 536 19.41 14.09 0.20
CA THR A 536 18.24 14.95 -0.04
C THR A 536 18.31 15.66 -1.40
N GLY A 537 19.35 15.36 -2.18
CA GLY A 537 19.61 15.92 -3.50
C GLY A 537 18.91 15.22 -4.65
#